data_AF-A0A945PZQ8-F1
#
_entry.id   AF-A0A945PZQ8-F1
#
_cell.length_a   1.000
_cell.length_b   1.000
_cell.length_c   1.000
_cell.angle_alpha   90.00
_cell.angle_beta   90.00
_cell.angle_gamma   90.00
#
_symmetry.space_group_name_H-M   'P 1'
#
loop_
_entity.id
_entity.type
_entity.pdbx_description
1 polymer ?
#
loop_
_entity_poly.entity_id
_entity_poly.type
_entity_poly.pdbx_seq_one_letter_code
_entity_poly.pdbx_strand_id
1 'polypeptide(L)'
;MRKADVRASGAWTVPEIWDRVALKMSPEEAVAILGEPLLKKFSIRKDTDEIFIYQGDLDGTGNPIKGEVRIRHNKVAKIVPPTF
;
A
#
# COMPACT_ATOMS: atom_id res chain seq x y z
N MET A 1 17.01 -1.57 19.17
CA MET A 1 16.72 -2.42 18.00
C MET A 1 17.12 -1.65 16.75
N ARG A 2 18.10 -2.12 15.98
CA ARG A 2 18.33 -1.59 14.61
C ARG A 2 17.02 -1.79 13.87
N LYS A 3 16.56 -0.78 13.11
CA LYS A 3 15.45 -0.93 12.17
C LYS A 3 15.82 -2.15 11.31
N ALA A 4 15.21 -3.30 11.58
CA ALA A 4 15.31 -4.41 10.66
C ALA A 4 14.66 -3.87 9.40
N ASP A 5 15.42 -3.77 8.32
CA ASP A 5 14.87 -3.48 7.01
C ASP A 5 13.80 -4.55 6.77
N VAL A 6 12.53 -4.15 6.86
CA VAL A 6 11.42 -5.08 6.70
C VAL A 6 11.49 -5.51 5.25
N ARG A 7 11.92 -6.75 5.00
CA ARG A 7 11.91 -7.31 3.65
C ARG A 7 10.51 -7.15 3.07
N ALA A 8 10.45 -6.60 1.86
CA ALA A 8 9.20 -6.52 1.12
C ALA A 8 8.69 -7.95 0.89
N SER A 9 7.41 -8.17 1.18
CA SER A 9 6.75 -9.45 0.98
C SER A 9 5.25 -9.24 0.80
N GLY A 10 4.61 -10.14 0.05
CA GLY A 10 3.19 -10.06 -0.29
C GLY A 10 2.94 -9.67 -1.74
N ALA A 11 1.69 -9.73 -2.19
CA ALA A 11 1.33 -9.55 -3.60
C ALA A 11 1.63 -8.12 -4.10
N TRP A 12 1.62 -7.11 -3.23
CA TRP A 12 1.96 -5.73 -3.55
C TRP A 12 3.40 -5.54 -4.07
N THR A 13 4.30 -6.51 -3.88
CA THR A 13 5.69 -6.41 -4.40
C THR A 13 5.79 -6.72 -5.89
N VAL A 14 4.67 -7.12 -6.52
CA VAL A 14 4.60 -7.46 -7.95
C VAL A 14 3.92 -6.29 -8.69
N PRO A 15 4.58 -5.62 -9.64
CA PRO A 15 4.04 -4.45 -10.32
C PRO A 15 2.66 -4.69 -10.94
N GLU A 16 2.46 -5.82 -11.59
CA GLU A 16 1.25 -6.18 -12.34
C GLU A 16 0.03 -6.38 -11.42
N ILE A 17 0.24 -6.58 -10.12
CA ILE A 17 -0.86 -6.69 -9.15
C ILE A 17 -1.51 -5.32 -8.90
N TRP A 18 -0.76 -4.22 -9.02
CA TRP A 18 -1.30 -2.88 -8.82
C TRP A 18 -2.33 -2.48 -9.88
N ASP A 19 -2.18 -2.99 -11.11
CA ASP A 19 -3.13 -2.77 -12.21
C ASP A 19 -4.51 -3.39 -11.94
N ARG A 20 -4.60 -4.33 -11.01
CA ARG A 20 -5.84 -4.99 -10.60
C ARG A 20 -6.62 -4.18 -9.58
N VAL A 21 -6.00 -3.18 -8.95
CA VAL A 21 -6.66 -2.29 -7.98
C VAL A 21 -7.26 -1.10 -8.74
N ALA A 22 -8.53 -0.80 -8.49
CA ALA A 22 -9.23 0.28 -9.15
C ALA A 22 -9.86 1.26 -8.16
N LEU A 23 -10.09 2.49 -8.63
CA LEU A 23 -10.86 3.47 -7.89
C LEU A 23 -12.28 2.93 -7.62
N LYS A 24 -12.86 3.35 -6.50
CA LYS A 24 -14.20 2.92 -6.03
C LYS A 24 -14.33 1.44 -5.64
N MET A 25 -13.24 0.68 -5.62
CA MET A 25 -13.20 -0.61 -4.88
C MET A 25 -13.32 -0.37 -3.38
N SER A 26 -13.78 -1.38 -2.64
CA SER A 26 -13.74 -1.36 -1.19
C SER A 26 -12.29 -1.54 -0.69
N PRO A 27 -11.97 -1.10 0.54
CA PRO A 27 -10.65 -1.34 1.12
C PRO A 27 -10.33 -2.84 1.24
N GLU A 28 -11.33 -3.67 1.52
CA GLU A 28 -11.19 -5.12 1.62
C GLU A 28 -10.83 -5.75 0.27
N GLU A 29 -11.44 -5.30 -0.83
CA GLU A 29 -11.09 -5.75 -2.17
C GLU A 29 -9.64 -5.39 -2.52
N ALA A 30 -9.20 -4.18 -2.17
CA ALA A 30 -7.81 -3.76 -2.38
C ALA A 30 -6.82 -4.62 -1.58
N VAL A 31 -7.15 -4.95 -0.32
CA VAL A 31 -6.33 -5.83 0.53
C VAL A 31 -6.34 -7.27 0.01
N ALA A 32 -7.46 -7.76 -0.51
CA ALA A 32 -7.51 -9.09 -1.12
C ALA A 32 -6.60 -9.21 -2.36
N ILE A 33 -6.39 -8.11 -3.08
CA ILE A 33 -5.51 -8.05 -4.26
C ILE A 33 -4.04 -7.87 -3.87
N LEU A 34 -3.73 -6.87 -3.04
CA LEU A 34 -2.36 -6.46 -2.71
C LEU A 34 -1.77 -7.23 -1.52
N GLY A 35 -2.61 -7.90 -0.73
CA GLY A 35 -2.27 -8.39 0.60
C GLY A 35 -2.43 -7.32 1.68
N GLU A 36 -2.10 -7.70 2.92
CA GLU A 36 -2.15 -6.80 4.06
C GLU A 36 -1.09 -5.70 3.95
N PRO A 37 -1.47 -4.42 4.13
CA PRO A 37 -0.50 -3.34 4.20
C PRO A 37 0.31 -3.44 5.49
N LEU A 38 1.55 -2.93 5.46
CA LEU A 38 2.39 -2.86 6.66
C LEU A 38 1.79 -1.91 7.70
N LEU A 39 1.19 -0.80 7.27
CA LEU A 39 0.58 0.18 8.15
C LEU A 39 -0.77 0.65 7.58
N LYS A 40 -1.74 0.82 8.49
CA LYS A 40 -3.00 1.52 8.21
C LYS A 40 -3.01 2.80 9.06
N LYS A 41 -3.20 3.96 8.43
CA LYS A 41 -3.20 5.27 9.10
C LYS A 41 -4.48 6.03 8.80
N PHE A 42 -5.12 6.56 9.84
CA PHE A 42 -6.19 7.55 9.67
C PHE A 42 -5.61 8.91 9.26
N SER A 43 -6.32 9.62 8.40
CA SER A 43 -5.94 10.93 7.89
C SER A 43 -6.95 11.99 8.33
N ILE A 44 -6.45 13.17 8.66
CA ILE A 44 -7.26 14.36 9.00
C ILE A 44 -7.62 15.20 7.77
N ARG A 45 -7.13 14.82 6.58
CA ARG A 45 -7.33 15.57 5.34
C ARG A 45 -8.72 15.30 4.78
N LYS A 46 -9.34 16.31 4.17
CA LYS A 46 -10.71 16.21 3.59
C LYS A 46 -10.83 15.21 2.43
N ASP A 47 -9.73 14.85 1.79
CA ASP A 47 -9.69 13.98 0.61
C ASP A 47 -9.31 12.53 0.94
N THR A 48 -9.07 12.18 2.20
CA THR A 48 -8.62 10.84 2.59
C THR A 48 -8.94 10.58 4.06
N ASP A 49 -9.66 9.49 4.31
CA ASP A 49 -10.01 9.03 5.65
C ASP A 49 -8.93 8.07 6.18
N GLU A 50 -8.45 7.17 5.32
CA GLU A 50 -7.45 6.16 5.66
C GLU A 50 -6.40 6.00 4.56
N ILE A 51 -5.19 5.63 4.96
CA ILE A 51 -4.05 5.34 4.07
C ILE A 51 -3.52 3.97 4.43
N PHE A 52 -3.58 3.06 3.46
CA PHE A 52 -2.90 1.78 3.50
C PHE A 52 -1.50 1.97 2.91
N ILE A 53 -0.48 1.65 3.70
CA ILE A 53 0.93 1.85 3.35
C ILE A 53 1.57 0.49 3.19
N TYR A 54 2.03 0.23 1.97
CA TYR A 54 2.80 -0.93 1.59
C TYR A 54 4.27 -0.49 1.53
N GLN A 55 5.12 -1.06 2.36
CA GLN A 55 6.50 -0.64 2.46
C GLN A 55 7.40 -1.82 2.80
N GLY A 56 8.57 -1.88 2.16
CA GLY A 56 9.60 -2.86 2.46
C GLY A 56 10.78 -2.77 1.51
N ASP A 57 11.88 -3.41 1.86
CA ASP A 57 13.08 -3.54 1.02
C ASP A 57 12.92 -4.73 0.06
N LEU A 58 12.78 -4.43 -1.23
CA LEU A 58 12.56 -5.42 -2.28
C LEU A 58 13.85 -6.15 -2.68
N ASP A 59 14.94 -5.41 -2.80
CA ASP A 59 16.21 -5.90 -3.35
C ASP A 59 17.25 -6.28 -2.27
N GLY A 60 16.93 -6.03 -0.99
CA GLY A 60 17.87 -6.24 0.11
C GLY A 60 19.00 -5.22 0.13
N THR A 61 18.78 -4.04 -0.46
CA THR A 61 19.78 -2.96 -0.56
C THR A 61 19.77 -2.02 0.64
N GLY A 62 18.82 -2.19 1.56
CA GLY A 62 18.54 -1.27 2.67
C GLY A 62 17.66 -0.08 2.27
N ASN A 63 17.20 -0.01 1.02
CA ASN A 63 16.34 1.07 0.53
C ASN A 63 14.90 0.57 0.36
N PRO A 64 13.99 0.85 1.32
CA PRO A 64 12.62 0.41 1.20
C PRO A 64 11.86 1.17 0.12
N ILE A 65 11.15 0.44 -0.73
CA ILE A 65 10.15 0.99 -1.64
C ILE A 65 8.82 1.17 -0.90
N LYS A 66 7.97 2.06 -1.42
CA LYS A 66 6.71 2.43 -0.77
C LYS A 66 5.58 2.66 -1.77
N GLY A 67 4.47 1.97 -1.55
CA GLY A 67 3.18 2.22 -2.20
C GLY A 67 2.11 2.67 -1.20
N GLU A 68 1.09 3.37 -1.70
CA GLU A 68 -0.06 3.84 -0.91
C GLU A 68 -1.37 3.55 -1.63
N VAL A 69 -2.37 3.11 -0.88
CA VAL A 69 -3.78 3.14 -1.28
C VAL A 69 -4.52 4.06 -0.31
N ARG A 70 -5.15 5.10 -0.84
CA ARG A 70 -5.92 6.06 -0.04
C ARG A 70 -7.40 5.76 -0.16
N ILE A 71 -8.05 5.72 0.98
CA ILE A 71 -9.46 5.42 1.14
C ILE A 71 -10.20 6.71 1.50
N ARG A 72 -11.36 6.92 0.88
CA ARG A 72 -12.30 7.98 1.20
C ARG A 72 -13.72 7.44 1.08
N HIS A 73 -14.55 7.69 2.08
CA HIS A 73 -15.92 7.20 2.19
C HIS A 73 -16.01 5.68 1.96
N ASN A 74 -15.11 4.94 2.61
CA ASN A 74 -14.98 3.48 2.48
C ASN A 74 -14.73 2.99 1.04
N LYS A 75 -14.04 3.80 0.22
CA LYS A 75 -13.74 3.51 -1.18
C LYS A 75 -12.33 3.94 -1.55
N VAL A 76 -11.66 3.17 -2.40
CA VAL A 76 -10.35 3.54 -2.98
C VAL A 76 -10.50 4.84 -3.76
N ALA A 77 -9.79 5.87 -3.31
CA ALA A 77 -9.83 7.23 -3.86
C ALA A 77 -8.54 7.60 -4.58
N LYS A 78 -7.40 7.03 -4.18
CA LYS A 78 -6.11 7.22 -4.85
C LYS A 78 -5.25 5.97 -4.72
N ILE A 79 -4.55 5.64 -5.78
CA ILE A 79 -3.59 4.55 -5.84
C ILE A 79 -2.24 5.15 -6.20
N VAL A 80 -1.20 4.82 -5.43
CA VAL A 80 0.18 5.24 -5.66
C VAL A 80 1.04 3.99 -5.56
N PRO A 81 1.34 3.30 -6.66
CA PRO A 81 2.23 2.14 -6.61
C PRO A 81 3.66 2.56 -6.20
N PRO A 82 4.47 1.63 -5.67
CA PRO A 82 5.89 1.84 -5.48
C PRO A 82 6.58 2.19 -6.79
N THR A 83 7.71 2.88 -6.69
CA THR A 83 8.68 2.93 -7.78
C THR A 83 9.48 1.64 -7.73
N PHE A 84 9.23 0.75 -8.69
CA PHE A 84 9.95 -0.51 -8.86
C PHE A 84 11.27 -0.33 -9.59
#